data_AF-A0A7V8SZ52-F1
#
_entry.id   AF-A0A7V8SZ52-F1
#
_cell.length_a   1.000
_cell.length_b   1.000
_cell.length_c   1.000
_cell.angle_alpha   90.00
_cell.angle_beta   90.00
_cell.angle_gamma   90.00
#
_symmetry.space_group_name_H-M   'P 1'
#
loop_
_entity.id
_entity.type
_entity.pdbx_description
1 polymer ?
#
loop_
_entity_poly.entity_id
_entity_poly.type
_entity_poly.pdbx_seq_one_letter_code
_entity_poly.pdbx_strand_id
1 'polypeptide(L)'
;LLCVVWVGFDDNRQLDLEGAHSAAPIWAEFMKRALQFRQYRNAQEFDAPDGIVSATIDPQSGMLWTPSCPTQRQEVYIAGTQPLAACPLHGAGRQNVTSVSGWNTAPPVSKPALSDDGLRGTPESRPLPQVTARRPETARREIAQQESPPPQNPKPEKKGLFHRLLGVFK
;
A
#
# COMPACT_ATOMS: atom_id res chain seq x y z
N LEU A 1 7.25 -5.22 22.25
CA LEU A 1 7.66 -3.98 22.95
C LEU A 1 7.22 -2.80 22.10
N LEU A 2 6.59 -1.80 22.69
CA LEU A 2 6.29 -0.52 22.04
C LEU A 2 7.07 0.58 22.78
N CYS A 3 7.78 1.43 22.05
CA CYS A 3 8.51 2.57 22.61
C CYS A 3 8.21 3.81 21.78
N VAL A 4 7.78 4.87 22.46
CA VAL A 4 7.51 6.19 21.89
C VAL A 4 8.34 7.20 22.68
N VAL A 5 9.02 8.09 21.98
CA VAL A 5 9.83 9.16 22.57
C VAL A 5 9.31 10.49 22.06
N TRP A 6 9.07 11.41 22.97
CA TRP A 6 8.74 12.80 22.68
C TRP A 6 9.83 13.69 23.28
N VAL A 7 10.20 14.74 22.55
CA VAL A 7 11.16 15.76 22.99
C VAL A 7 10.54 17.12 22.70
N GLY A 8 10.50 17.98 23.71
CA GLY A 8 10.01 19.34 23.59
C GLY A 8 10.14 20.07 24.91
N PHE A 9 9.78 21.35 24.89
CA PHE A 9 9.69 22.16 26.10
C PHE A 9 8.27 22.12 26.66
N ASP A 10 8.13 22.10 27.98
CA ASP A 10 6.82 22.09 28.66
C ASP A 10 6.00 23.36 28.39
N ASP A 11 6.64 24.44 27.95
CA ASP A 11 6.03 25.71 27.61
C ASP A 11 5.62 25.83 26.12
N ASN A 12 5.63 24.71 25.37
CA ASN A 12 5.30 24.62 23.94
C ASN A 12 6.15 25.52 23.03
N ARG A 13 7.32 25.98 23.48
CA ARG A 13 8.24 26.67 22.59
C ARG A 13 8.79 25.72 21.53
N GLN A 14 9.18 26.32 20.39
CA GLN A 14 9.75 25.57 19.29
C GLN A 14 11.14 25.04 19.67
N LEU A 15 11.39 23.77 19.36
CA LEU A 15 12.65 23.09 19.63
C LEU A 15 13.74 23.45 18.61
N ASP A 16 13.35 23.99 17.45
CA ASP A 16 14.20 24.27 16.28
C ASP A 16 15.07 23.08 15.85
N LEU A 17 14.58 21.86 16.09
CA LEU A 17 15.23 20.61 15.72
C LEU A 17 14.21 19.61 15.21
N GLU A 18 14.60 18.84 14.19
CA GLU A 18 13.75 17.77 13.67
C GLU A 18 13.63 16.62 14.67
N GLY A 19 12.49 15.91 14.64
CA GLY A 19 12.28 14.71 15.45
C GLY A 19 13.33 13.62 15.21
N ALA A 20 13.84 13.51 13.98
CA ALA A 20 14.90 12.57 13.61
C ALA A 20 16.24 12.89 14.29
N HIS A 21 16.50 14.16 14.57
CA HIS A 21 17.74 14.61 15.21
C HIS A 21 17.62 14.72 16.74
N SER A 22 16.40 14.75 17.29
CA SER A 22 16.12 14.82 18.73
C SER A 22 15.69 13.46 19.32
N ALA A 23 14.52 12.97 18.95
CA ALA A 23 13.89 11.80 19.56
C ALA A 23 14.45 10.46 19.06
N ALA A 24 14.79 10.36 17.78
CA ALA A 24 15.27 9.11 17.19
C ALA A 24 16.56 8.54 17.83
N PRO A 25 17.61 9.32 18.17
CA PRO A 25 18.79 8.77 18.83
C PRO A 25 18.48 8.25 20.24
N ILE A 26 17.58 8.91 20.99
CA ILE A 26 17.13 8.46 22.31
C ILE A 26 16.39 7.12 22.20
N TRP A 27 15.46 7.03 21.24
CA TRP A 27 14.73 5.79 20.96
C TRP A 27 15.68 4.67 20.53
N ALA A 28 16.65 4.95 19.67
CA ALA A 28 17.60 3.95 19.18
C ALA A 28 18.47 3.39 20.32
N GLU A 29 18.99 4.25 21.19
CA GLU A 29 19.74 3.80 22.37
C GLU A 29 18.88 3.01 23.34
N PHE A 30 17.63 3.43 23.57
CA PHE A 30 16.68 2.66 24.38
C PHE A 30 16.45 1.27 23.80
N MET A 31 16.14 1.16 22.50
CA MET A 31 15.86 -0.12 21.85
C MET A 31 17.07 -1.04 21.83
N LYS A 32 18.28 -0.53 21.56
CA LYS A 32 19.52 -1.33 21.64
C LYS A 32 19.71 -1.94 23.02
N ARG A 33 19.48 -1.17 24.09
CA ARG A 33 19.56 -1.67 25.48
C ARG A 33 18.41 -2.62 25.80
N ALA A 34 17.19 -2.32 25.33
CA ALA A 34 16.03 -3.18 25.55
C ALA A 34 16.24 -4.59 24.96
N LEU A 35 16.83 -4.69 23.77
CA LEU A 35 17.12 -5.96 23.10
C LEU A 35 18.18 -6.82 23.82
N GLN A 36 18.95 -6.26 24.77
CA GLN A 36 19.86 -7.05 25.61
C GLN A 36 19.10 -7.92 26.64
N PHE A 37 17.86 -7.56 26.97
CA PHE A 37 17.05 -8.32 27.90
C PHE A 37 16.40 -9.54 27.24
N ARG A 38 16.38 -10.66 27.97
CA ARG A 38 15.85 -11.95 27.48
C ARG A 38 14.40 -11.87 27.02
N GLN A 39 13.57 -11.04 27.65
CA GLN A 39 12.16 -10.90 27.27
C GLN A 39 11.94 -10.20 25.92
N TYR A 40 12.91 -9.42 25.42
CA TYR A 40 12.73 -8.61 24.21
C TYR A 40 13.64 -9.03 23.05
N ARG A 41 14.64 -9.89 23.29
CA ARG A 41 15.61 -10.31 22.27
C ARG A 41 15.03 -11.18 21.14
N ASN A 42 13.87 -11.81 21.37
CA ASN A 42 13.25 -12.73 20.41
C ASN A 42 12.11 -12.04 19.64
N ALA A 43 12.43 -10.94 18.96
CA ALA A 43 11.48 -10.25 18.12
C ALA A 43 11.06 -11.17 16.96
N GLN A 44 9.75 -11.33 16.77
CA GLN A 44 9.19 -12.08 15.64
C GLN A 44 8.90 -11.13 14.49
N GLU A 45 8.89 -11.68 13.28
CA GLU A 45 8.37 -10.99 12.11
C GLU A 45 6.85 -10.81 12.25
N PHE A 46 6.33 -9.78 11.58
CA PHE A 46 4.89 -9.59 11.50
C PHE A 46 4.35 -10.38 10.32
N ASP A 47 3.32 -11.19 10.58
CA ASP A 47 2.59 -11.85 9.50
C ASP A 47 1.83 -10.81 8.66
N ALA A 48 1.87 -10.99 7.34
CA ALA A 48 1.07 -10.17 6.45
C ALA A 48 -0.43 -10.42 6.74
N PRO A 49 -1.25 -9.37 6.86
CA PRO A 49 -2.69 -9.55 7.04
C PRO A 49 -3.32 -10.09 5.76
N ASP A 50 -4.53 -10.66 5.90
CA ASP A 50 -5.30 -11.16 4.77
C ASP A 50 -5.49 -10.09 3.70
N GLY A 51 -5.38 -10.48 2.44
CA GLY A 51 -5.52 -9.57 1.29
C GLY A 51 -4.26 -8.77 0.98
N ILE A 52 -3.13 -9.02 1.64
CA ILE A 52 -1.82 -8.50 1.26
C ILE A 52 -0.99 -9.61 0.62
N VAL A 53 -0.42 -9.34 -0.56
CA VAL A 53 0.40 -10.28 -1.32
C VAL A 53 1.72 -9.63 -1.74
N SER A 54 2.79 -10.41 -1.78
CA SER A 54 4.09 -9.94 -2.29
C SER A 54 4.32 -10.46 -3.70
N ALA A 55 4.82 -9.61 -4.60
CA ALA A 55 5.23 -10.01 -5.94
C ALA A 55 6.65 -9.52 -6.22
N THR A 56 7.42 -10.32 -6.95
CA THR A 56 8.75 -9.94 -7.42
C THR A 56 8.62 -9.23 -8.75
N ILE A 57 9.03 -7.97 -8.79
CA ILE A 57 8.93 -7.10 -9.96
C ILE A 57 10.31 -6.68 -10.46
N ASP A 58 10.36 -6.30 -11.74
CA ASP A 58 11.46 -5.53 -12.27
C ASP A 58 11.27 -4.03 -11.91
N PRO A 59 12.22 -3.40 -11.18
CA PRO A 59 12.08 -2.01 -10.73
C PRO A 59 11.92 -0.99 -11.86
N GLN A 60 12.38 -1.31 -13.07
CA GLN A 60 12.33 -0.40 -14.20
C GLN A 60 10.95 -0.40 -14.89
N SER A 61 10.35 -1.57 -15.08
CA SER A 61 9.02 -1.71 -15.70
C SER A 61 7.86 -1.66 -14.73
N GLY A 62 8.07 -1.99 -13.45
CA GLY A 62 7.00 -2.19 -12.48
C GLY A 62 6.18 -3.46 -12.71
N MET A 63 6.60 -4.32 -13.64
CA MET A 63 5.92 -5.55 -14.04
C MET A 63 6.62 -6.77 -13.44
N LEU A 64 6.00 -7.96 -13.52
CA LEU A 64 6.56 -9.18 -12.95
C LEU A 64 7.96 -9.44 -13.50
N TRP A 65 8.89 -9.69 -12.59
CA TRP A 65 10.28 -9.96 -12.93
C TRP A 65 10.39 -11.20 -13.82
N THR A 66 11.30 -11.15 -14.78
CA THR A 66 11.66 -12.31 -15.62
C THR A 66 13.16 -12.59 -15.49
N PRO A 67 13.65 -13.81 -15.81
CA PRO A 67 15.08 -14.12 -15.76
C PRO A 67 15.98 -13.22 -16.62
N SER A 68 15.40 -12.50 -17.59
CA SER A 68 16.12 -11.56 -18.43
C SER A 68 16.29 -10.18 -17.79
N CYS A 69 15.55 -9.88 -16.70
CA CYS A 69 15.64 -8.61 -15.99
C CYS A 69 16.91 -8.55 -15.14
N PRO A 70 17.69 -7.45 -15.22
CA PRO A 70 19.00 -7.33 -14.56
C PRO A 70 18.88 -7.23 -13.03
N THR A 71 17.77 -6.69 -12.53
CA THR A 71 17.50 -6.53 -11.10
C THR A 71 16.09 -6.99 -10.79
N GLN A 72 15.86 -7.41 -9.55
CA GLN A 72 14.56 -7.79 -9.03
C GLN A 72 14.30 -7.06 -7.72
N ARG A 73 13.05 -6.74 -7.44
CA ARG A 73 12.60 -6.19 -6.17
C ARG A 73 11.31 -6.85 -5.74
N GLN A 74 11.24 -7.27 -4.48
CA GLN A 74 9.99 -7.71 -3.89
C GLN A 74 9.20 -6.48 -3.44
N GLU A 75 7.96 -6.37 -3.91
CA GLU A 75 7.02 -5.33 -3.51
C GLU A 75 5.73 -5.96 -2.96
N VAL A 76 5.03 -5.19 -2.13
CA VAL A 76 3.83 -5.61 -1.41
C VAL A 76 2.62 -4.91 -2.01
N TYR A 77 1.57 -5.68 -2.30
CA TYR A 77 0.36 -5.24 -2.97
C TYR A 77 -0.89 -5.65 -2.18
N ILE A 78 -1.97 -4.92 -2.40
CA ILE A 78 -3.30 -5.42 -2.07
C ILE A 78 -3.66 -6.50 -3.09
N ALA A 79 -4.26 -7.60 -2.65
CA ALA A 79 -4.66 -8.69 -3.53
C ALA A 79 -5.57 -8.17 -4.66
N GLY A 80 -5.18 -8.45 -5.90
CA GLY A 80 -5.82 -7.96 -7.12
C GLY A 80 -5.19 -6.71 -7.72
N THR A 81 -4.30 -6.01 -7.00
CA THR A 81 -3.59 -4.82 -7.52
C THR A 81 -2.15 -5.10 -7.94
N GLN A 82 -1.67 -6.34 -7.75
CA GLN A 82 -0.33 -6.73 -8.20
C GLN A 82 -0.25 -6.77 -9.73
N PRO A 83 0.92 -6.50 -10.33
CA PRO A 83 1.12 -6.67 -11.77
C PRO A 83 0.93 -8.13 -12.15
N LEU A 84 0.23 -8.38 -13.26
CA LEU A 84 0.00 -9.71 -13.82
C LEU A 84 0.83 -9.97 -15.09
N ALA A 85 1.30 -8.91 -15.73
CA ALA A 85 2.11 -9.02 -16.94
C ALA A 85 3.59 -9.22 -16.58
N ALA A 86 4.28 -10.03 -17.38
CA ALA A 86 5.73 -10.15 -17.35
C ALA A 86 6.39 -8.86 -17.85
N CYS A 87 7.59 -8.56 -17.36
CA CYS A 87 8.37 -7.40 -17.78
C CYS A 87 8.59 -7.41 -19.31
N PRO A 88 8.15 -6.35 -20.03
CA PRO A 88 8.35 -6.25 -21.48
C PRO A 88 9.73 -5.67 -21.84
N LEU A 89 10.46 -5.07 -20.89
CA LEU A 89 11.66 -4.29 -21.18
C LEU A 89 12.90 -5.15 -21.42
N HIS A 90 13.08 -6.20 -20.62
CA HIS A 90 14.28 -7.04 -20.70
C HIS A 90 14.01 -8.40 -21.36
N GLY A 91 12.75 -8.69 -21.67
CA GLY A 91 12.29 -9.90 -22.38
C GLY A 91 12.42 -9.84 -23.90
N ALA A 92 13.40 -9.11 -24.44
CA ALA A 92 13.66 -9.06 -25.87
C ALA A 92 14.38 -10.33 -26.34
N GLY A 93 13.62 -11.41 -26.57
CA GLY A 93 14.12 -12.57 -27.31
C GLY A 93 13.67 -13.92 -26.79
N ARG A 94 12.36 -14.16 -26.82
CA ARG A 94 11.71 -15.43 -27.25
C ARG A 94 10.22 -15.27 -27.02
N GLN A 95 9.49 -15.02 -28.10
CA GLN A 95 8.13 -15.52 -28.23
C GLN A 95 8.22 -17.04 -28.02
N ASN A 96 8.10 -17.52 -26.78
CA ASN A 96 7.76 -18.90 -26.53
C ASN A 96 6.26 -19.05 -26.82
N VAL A 97 5.91 -18.90 -28.09
CA VAL A 97 4.75 -19.60 -28.64
C VAL A 97 5.14 -21.06 -28.52
N THR A 98 4.69 -21.74 -27.46
CA THR A 98 4.67 -23.20 -27.46
C THR A 98 3.56 -23.57 -28.44
N SER A 99 3.91 -23.58 -29.73
CA SER A 99 3.09 -24.14 -30.78
C SER A 99 3.05 -25.64 -30.53
N VAL A 100 2.11 -26.07 -29.69
CA VAL A 100 1.67 -27.46 -29.66
C VAL A 100 1.04 -27.70 -31.03
N SER A 101 1.64 -28.62 -31.79
CA SER A 101 1.28 -28.96 -33.15
C SER A 101 -0.22 -29.26 -33.28
N GLY A 102 -0.98 -28.31 -33.83
CA GLY A 102 -2.30 -28.53 -34.40
C GLY A 102 -2.23 -28.16 -35.87
N TRP A 103 -2.35 -29.17 -36.73
CA TRP A 103 -2.21 -29.04 -38.17
C TRP A 103 -3.12 -27.94 -38.76
N ASN A 104 -2.59 -27.25 -39.78
CA ASN A 104 -3.29 -26.45 -40.78
C ASN A 104 -3.51 -24.96 -40.49
N THR A 105 -2.52 -24.14 -40.85
CA THR A 105 -2.76 -22.82 -41.47
C THR A 105 -1.64 -22.57 -42.49
N ALA A 106 -2.01 -22.41 -43.77
CA ALA A 106 -1.08 -22.03 -44.83
C ALA A 106 -0.36 -20.70 -44.49
N PRO A 107 0.88 -20.48 -44.98
CA PRO A 107 1.60 -19.23 -44.74
C PRO A 107 0.83 -18.03 -45.31
N PRO A 108 0.91 -16.83 -44.70
CA PRO A 108 0.30 -15.65 -45.27
C PRO A 108 0.98 -15.34 -46.62
N VAL A 109 0.18 -15.40 -47.70
CA VAL A 109 0.58 -14.98 -49.03
C VAL A 109 1.01 -13.51 -48.96
N SER A 110 2.27 -13.23 -49.21
CA SER A 110 2.77 -11.89 -49.46
C SER A 110 2.11 -11.35 -50.73
N LYS A 111 1.20 -10.38 -50.59
CA LYS A 111 0.70 -9.60 -51.73
C LYS A 111 1.84 -8.71 -52.25
N PRO A 112 2.18 -8.72 -53.55
CA PRO A 112 3.02 -7.70 -54.12
C PRO A 112 2.25 -6.37 -54.21
N ALA A 113 2.96 -5.29 -53.93
CA ALA A 113 2.51 -3.92 -54.12
C ALA A 113 2.28 -3.64 -55.62
N LEU A 114 1.15 -3.02 -55.94
CA LEU A 114 0.90 -2.36 -57.22
C LEU A 114 0.01 -1.14 -56.98
N SER A 115 0.53 0.01 -57.40
CA SER A 115 -0.10 1.31 -57.58
C SER A 115 -1.34 1.22 -58.49
N ASP A 116 -2.41 1.98 -58.23
CA ASP A 116 -2.60 3.34 -58.78
C ASP A 116 -3.93 3.97 -58.34
N ASP A 117 -3.93 5.30 -58.40
CA ASP A 117 -5.03 6.25 -58.63
C ASP A 117 -6.22 6.38 -57.66
N GLY A 118 -6.34 7.60 -57.14
CA GLY A 118 -7.45 8.05 -56.32
C GLY A 118 -8.69 8.46 -57.13
N LEU A 119 -9.83 8.45 -56.46
CA LEU A 119 -10.93 9.41 -56.63
C LEU A 119 -11.93 9.27 -55.48
N ARG A 120 -12.02 10.34 -54.69
CA ARG A 120 -13.24 11.03 -54.23
C ARG A 120 -14.49 10.17 -53.88
N GLY A 121 -14.85 10.19 -52.59
CA GLY A 121 -16.22 9.92 -52.13
C GLY A 121 -16.35 9.75 -50.61
N THR A 122 -16.64 10.83 -49.89
CA THR A 122 -17.48 10.81 -48.66
C THR A 122 -18.89 11.26 -49.07
N PRO A 123 -19.96 11.15 -48.24
CA PRO A 123 -20.07 10.66 -46.84
C PRO A 123 -21.22 9.64 -46.64
N GLU A 124 -21.31 8.94 -45.49
CA GLU A 124 -22.61 8.76 -44.80
C GLU A 124 -22.41 8.25 -43.37
N SER A 125 -22.95 9.00 -42.44
CA SER A 125 -23.12 8.74 -41.01
C SER A 125 -24.27 7.76 -40.74
N ARG A 126 -24.10 6.81 -39.80
CA ARG A 126 -25.23 6.27 -39.03
C ARG A 126 -24.82 5.83 -37.61
N PRO A 127 -25.64 6.10 -36.57
CA PRO A 127 -25.21 6.04 -35.16
C PRO A 127 -25.33 4.66 -34.50
N LEU A 128 -24.62 4.53 -33.37
CA LEU A 128 -24.52 3.41 -32.42
C LEU A 128 -25.88 2.95 -31.85
N PRO A 129 -26.05 1.65 -31.52
CA PRO A 129 -26.93 1.23 -30.45
C PRO A 129 -26.20 1.27 -29.09
N GLN A 130 -26.70 2.12 -28.20
CA GLN A 130 -26.30 2.25 -26.81
C GLN A 130 -26.62 0.95 -26.05
N VAL A 131 -25.60 0.27 -25.52
CA VAL A 131 -25.80 -0.80 -24.53
C VAL A 131 -26.01 -0.13 -23.18
N THR A 132 -27.25 -0.18 -22.72
CA THR A 132 -27.72 0.32 -21.44
C THR A 132 -26.97 -0.34 -20.28
N ALA A 133 -26.20 0.46 -19.53
CA ALA A 133 -25.69 0.07 -18.22
C ALA A 133 -26.86 -0.13 -17.25
N ARG A 134 -27.13 -1.37 -16.83
CA ARG A 134 -27.99 -1.64 -15.67
C ARG A 134 -27.14 -1.50 -14.40
N ARG A 135 -27.25 -0.35 -13.76
CA ARG A 135 -26.81 -0.09 -12.39
C ARG A 135 -27.90 -0.60 -11.44
N PRO A 136 -27.65 -1.55 -10.54
CA PRO A 136 -28.54 -1.78 -9.42
C PRO A 136 -28.35 -0.67 -8.39
N GLU A 137 -29.33 0.22 -8.33
CA GLU A 137 -29.57 1.17 -7.27
C GLU A 137 -30.31 0.43 -6.15
N THR A 138 -29.66 0.23 -4.99
CA THR A 138 -30.26 0.28 -3.63
C THR A 138 -29.28 -0.31 -2.61
N ALA A 139 -28.47 0.56 -2.01
CA ALA A 139 -27.93 0.36 -0.66
C ALA A 139 -27.74 1.73 -0.01
N ARG A 140 -28.82 2.53 -0.01
CA ARG A 140 -28.93 3.71 0.83
C ARG A 140 -29.75 3.31 2.05
N ARG A 141 -29.10 2.63 3.01
CA ARG A 141 -29.61 2.45 4.36
C ARG A 141 -28.70 3.19 5.33
N GLU A 142 -29.24 4.30 5.81
CA GLU A 142 -29.15 4.80 7.18
C GLU A 142 -27.75 5.04 7.74
N ILE A 143 -27.28 6.27 7.54
CA ILE A 143 -26.46 6.97 8.52
C ILE A 143 -27.37 7.21 9.73
N ALA A 144 -27.46 6.20 10.61
CA ALA A 144 -28.04 6.34 11.92
C ALA A 144 -27.02 7.07 12.81
N GLN A 145 -27.41 8.30 13.14
CA GLN A 145 -26.90 9.16 14.19
C GLN A 145 -26.29 8.37 15.36
N GLN A 146 -24.96 8.37 15.47
CA GLN A 146 -24.29 8.10 16.74
C GLN A 146 -24.45 9.35 17.60
N GLU A 147 -25.47 9.33 18.44
CA GLU A 147 -25.67 10.30 19.50
C GLU A 147 -24.54 10.15 20.52
N SER A 148 -23.79 11.23 20.71
CA SER A 148 -22.74 11.35 21.71
C SER A 148 -23.34 11.23 23.12
N PRO A 149 -22.68 10.51 24.06
CA PRO A 149 -23.19 10.43 25.42
C PRO A 149 -23.20 11.80 26.10
N PRO A 150 -24.17 12.10 26.98
CA PRO A 150 -24.29 13.40 27.63
C PRO A 150 -23.08 13.71 28.52
N PRO A 151 -22.72 15.00 28.70
CA PRO A 151 -21.55 15.39 29.47
C PRO A 151 -21.68 14.93 30.92
N GLN A 152 -20.69 14.16 31.38
CA GLN A 152 -20.59 13.76 32.78
C GLN A 152 -20.11 14.97 33.59
N ASN A 153 -20.95 15.45 34.52
CA ASN A 153 -20.55 16.44 35.51
C ASN A 153 -19.42 15.88 36.40
N PRO A 154 -18.40 16.69 36.75
CA PRO A 154 -17.29 16.22 37.58
C PRO A 154 -17.79 15.83 38.98
N LYS A 155 -17.46 14.61 39.42
CA LYS A 155 -17.69 14.17 40.80
C LYS A 155 -16.80 14.98 41.75
N PRO A 156 -17.30 15.46 42.91
CA PRO A 156 -16.51 16.25 43.84
C PRO A 156 -15.36 15.43 44.47
N GLU A 157 -14.18 16.03 44.51
CA GLU A 157 -12.99 15.51 45.21
C GLU A 157 -13.29 15.28 46.69
N LYS A 158 -13.01 14.07 47.18
CA LYS A 158 -12.94 13.80 48.62
C LYS A 158 -11.55 14.20 49.13
N LYS A 159 -11.46 15.40 49.68
CA LYS A 159 -10.33 15.81 50.53
C LYS A 159 -10.41 15.09 51.87
N GLY A 160 -9.32 14.41 52.24
CA GLY A 160 -8.96 14.16 53.64
C GLY A 160 -8.93 12.69 54.07
N LEU A 161 -7.71 12.15 54.25
CA LEU A 161 -7.39 11.32 55.43
C LEU A 161 -5.88 11.20 55.72
N PHE A 162 -4.97 11.48 54.77
CA PHE A 162 -3.53 11.26 54.97
C PHE A 162 -2.74 12.42 55.60
N HIS A 163 -3.38 13.51 56.01
CA HIS A 163 -2.67 14.67 56.58
C HIS A 163 -2.48 14.63 58.10
N ARG A 164 -2.54 13.46 58.73
CA ARG A 164 -2.51 13.34 60.19
C ARG A 164 -1.51 12.32 60.76
N LEU A 165 -0.44 12.00 60.02
CA LEU A 165 0.57 11.02 60.50
C LEU A 165 2.04 11.33 60.16
N LEU A 166 2.42 12.59 59.93
CA LEU A 166 3.82 13.01 59.75
C LEU A 166 4.24 14.18 60.66
N GLY A 167 3.68 14.22 61.88
CA GLY A 167 3.93 15.29 62.87
C GLY A 167 4.58 14.84 64.18
N VAL A 168 5.27 13.69 64.22
CA VAL A 168 5.95 13.21 65.43
C VAL A 168 7.26 12.54 65.01
N PHE A 169 8.30 13.33 64.76
CA PHE A 169 9.73 13.02 64.95
C PHE A 169 10.53 14.31 64.64
N LYS A 170 10.70 15.14 65.68
CA LYS A 170 11.79 16.11 65.79
C LYS A 170 12.29 16.06 67.22
#